data_AF-A0A9J6CWU1-F1
#
_entry.id   AF-A0A9J6CWU1-F1
#
_cell.length_a   1.000
_cell.length_b   1.000
_cell.length_c   1.000
_cell.angle_alpha   90.00
_cell.angle_beta   90.00
_cell.angle_gamma   90.00
#
_symmetry.space_group_name_H-M   'P 1'
#
loop_
_entity.id
_entity.type
_entity.pdbx_description
1 polymer ?
#
loop_
_entity_poly.entity_id
_entity_poly.type
_entity_poly.pdbx_seq_one_letter_code
_entity_poly.pdbx_strand_id
1 'polypeptide(L)'
;MKFRDNSKVLDTSPSEFWKYGTRKFRIQLHETTPIEVRGVVETLTKYAQERFIRLDEKCLQRAIQVFNDEMCSYSTLNFIETYENTQPLFDAPHGDLTTFYKDAPASFDAMIELLNFQFHGIHEEVSAFINILYSLVEKAIPKNCMEIVSPASAGKKLFFDPVLSFYINHGTIRNFNRYTSFPLQDTVGRRILVWNEPNYESSAFDTVKTFWVVT
;
A
#
# COMPACT_ATOMS: atom_id res chain seq x y z
N MET A 1 -8.92 12.85 -17.76
CA MET A 1 -9.33 11.78 -16.81
C MET A 1 -10.68 12.18 -16.21
N LYS A 2 -11.68 11.28 -16.08
CA LYS A 2 -13.00 11.66 -15.51
C LYS A 2 -13.12 11.14 -14.09
N PHE A 3 -13.29 12.06 -13.13
CA PHE A 3 -13.62 11.75 -11.75
C PHE A 3 -15.13 11.84 -11.60
N ARG A 4 -15.77 10.80 -11.04
CA ARG A 4 -17.17 10.89 -10.60
C ARG A 4 -17.17 11.25 -9.12
N ASP A 5 -17.60 12.47 -8.81
CA ASP A 5 -17.98 12.87 -7.47
C ASP A 5 -19.48 12.62 -7.28
N ASN A 6 -19.85 11.71 -6.38
CA ASN A 6 -21.23 11.42 -6.03
C ASN A 6 -21.59 12.07 -4.68
N SER A 7 -21.38 13.38 -4.56
CA SER A 7 -21.73 14.13 -3.36
C SER A 7 -23.24 14.44 -3.32
N LYS A 8 -24.03 13.61 -2.64
CA LYS A 8 -25.27 14.06 -1.99
C LYS A 8 -24.99 14.28 -0.51
N VAL A 9 -24.95 15.56 -0.14
CA VAL A 9 -24.87 16.06 1.23
C VAL A 9 -26.07 15.52 2.02
N LEU A 10 -25.82 14.72 3.05
CA LEU A 10 -26.79 14.47 4.12
C LEU A 10 -26.13 14.73 5.47
N ASP A 11 -26.78 15.64 6.16
CA ASP A 11 -26.50 16.19 7.48
C ASP A 11 -26.90 15.16 8.54
N THR A 12 -25.95 14.46 9.15
CA THR A 12 -26.17 13.69 10.38
C THR A 12 -24.89 13.65 11.20
N SER A 13 -24.90 14.30 12.37
CA SER A 13 -23.86 14.12 13.39
C SER A 13 -23.93 12.71 13.98
N PRO A 14 -22.80 12.03 14.22
CA PRO A 14 -22.83 10.79 14.99
C PRO A 14 -21.80 10.82 16.13
N SER A 15 -22.16 11.44 17.25
CA SER A 15 -21.52 11.30 18.56
C SER A 15 -21.91 10.00 19.29
N GLU A 16 -22.41 8.97 18.60
CA GLU A 16 -23.05 7.80 19.24
C GLU A 16 -22.70 6.44 18.61
N PHE A 17 -21.46 6.22 18.13
CA PHE A 17 -21.04 4.88 17.73
C PHE A 17 -19.77 4.43 18.46
N TRP A 18 -19.98 3.45 19.37
CA TRP A 18 -19.02 2.57 20.05
C TRP A 18 -18.62 2.87 21.51
N LYS A 19 -19.61 2.70 22.40
CA LYS A 19 -19.43 2.24 23.79
C LYS A 19 -19.47 0.70 23.83
N TYR A 20 -18.35 -0.03 23.73
CA TYR A 20 -18.30 -1.45 24.14
C TYR A 20 -16.90 -1.92 24.59
N GLY A 21 -16.75 -2.08 25.92
CA GLY A 21 -16.09 -3.21 26.59
C GLY A 21 -14.62 -3.55 26.30
N THR A 22 -13.69 -2.93 27.01
CA THR A 22 -12.33 -3.46 27.20
C THR A 22 -12.35 -4.65 28.18
N ARG A 23 -12.44 -5.89 27.66
CA ARG A 23 -12.11 -7.09 28.44
C ARG A 23 -10.58 -7.19 28.55
N LYS A 24 -10.04 -6.98 29.76
CA LYS A 24 -8.65 -7.28 30.11
C LYS A 24 -8.39 -8.79 30.02
N PHE A 25 -7.64 -9.22 29.02
CA PHE A 25 -7.00 -10.54 29.04
C PHE A 25 -5.63 -10.40 29.72
N ARG A 26 -5.49 -11.05 30.89
CA ARG A 26 -4.22 -11.18 31.61
C ARG A 26 -3.53 -12.44 31.10
N ILE A 27 -2.61 -12.29 30.16
CA ILE A 27 -1.70 -13.37 29.78
C ILE A 27 -0.53 -13.31 30.76
N GLN A 28 -0.36 -14.37 31.57
CA GLN A 28 0.87 -14.59 32.34
C GLN A 28 1.98 -14.93 31.34
N LEU A 29 2.83 -13.95 31.03
CA LEU A 29 4.05 -14.17 30.28
C LEU A 29 5.09 -14.77 31.25
N HIS A 30 5.42 -16.04 31.06
CA HIS A 30 6.68 -16.58 31.54
C HIS A 30 7.80 -15.81 30.83
N GLU A 31 8.78 -15.39 31.62
CA GLU A 31 9.93 -14.55 31.28
C GLU A 31 10.55 -14.89 29.92
N THR A 32 10.17 -14.15 28.89
CA THR A 32 11.02 -13.88 27.73
C THR A 32 10.92 -12.40 27.41
N THR A 33 12.08 -11.77 27.40
CA THR A 33 12.32 -10.34 27.24
C THR A 33 11.57 -9.76 26.04
N PRO A 34 11.06 -8.51 26.13
CA PRO A 34 10.48 -7.84 24.98
C PRO A 34 11.58 -7.65 23.92
N ILE A 35 11.42 -8.30 22.78
CA ILE A 35 12.26 -8.04 21.62
C ILE A 35 11.81 -6.69 21.08
N GLU A 36 12.63 -5.66 21.27
CA GLU A 36 12.48 -4.39 20.58
C GLU A 36 12.45 -4.65 19.07
N VAL A 37 11.35 -4.27 18.44
CA VAL A 37 11.05 -4.49 17.01
C VAL A 37 12.08 -3.84 16.07
N ARG A 38 12.84 -2.84 16.55
CA ARG A 38 14.03 -2.31 15.85
C ARG A 38 15.07 -3.39 15.54
N GLY A 39 15.08 -4.47 16.31
CA GLY A 39 16.01 -5.57 16.17
C GLY A 39 15.75 -6.47 14.96
N VAL A 40 14.55 -6.56 14.36
CA VAL A 40 14.32 -7.62 13.33
C VAL A 40 15.15 -7.40 12.06
N VAL A 41 15.36 -6.15 11.66
CA VAL A 41 16.20 -5.79 10.50
C VAL A 41 17.71 -5.90 10.85
N GLU A 42 18.11 -5.50 12.06
CA GLU A 42 19.50 -5.67 12.55
C GLU A 42 19.87 -7.13 12.86
N THR A 43 18.90 -7.98 13.22
CA THR A 43 19.13 -9.39 13.57
C THR A 43 19.56 -10.17 12.33
N LEU A 44 18.96 -9.89 11.17
CA LEU A 44 19.33 -10.54 9.91
C LEU A 44 20.74 -10.15 9.41
N THR A 45 21.25 -8.98 9.80
CA THR A 45 22.60 -8.52 9.43
C THR A 45 23.67 -9.03 10.39
N LYS A 46 23.33 -9.32 11.65
CA LYS A 46 24.28 -9.72 12.70
C LYS A 46 24.70 -11.20 12.62
N TYR A 47 23.89 -12.05 11.99
CA TYR A 47 24.23 -13.45 11.77
C TYR A 47 24.70 -13.68 10.33
N ALA A 48 26.02 -13.62 10.12
CA ALA A 48 26.67 -14.02 8.86
C ALA A 48 26.37 -15.47 8.40
N GLN A 49 25.67 -16.24 9.24
CA GLN A 49 25.19 -17.60 8.99
C GLN A 49 23.80 -17.63 8.31
N GLU A 50 23.07 -16.50 8.25
CA GLU A 50 21.69 -16.40 7.77
C GLU A 50 21.53 -15.93 6.31
N ARG A 51 22.65 -15.73 5.59
CA ARG A 51 22.66 -15.44 4.14
C ARG A 51 21.96 -16.50 3.27
N PHE A 52 21.54 -17.63 3.85
CA PHE A 52 20.91 -18.76 3.18
C PHE A 52 19.54 -19.13 3.76
N ILE A 53 18.91 -18.27 4.57
CA ILE A 53 17.52 -18.54 4.99
C ILE A 53 16.61 -18.46 3.77
N ARG A 54 15.85 -19.54 3.55
CA ARG A 54 14.92 -19.64 2.43
C ARG A 54 13.55 -19.09 2.81
N LEU A 55 12.81 -18.60 1.82
CA LEU A 55 11.46 -18.03 2.00
C LEU A 55 10.42 -19.04 2.53
N ASP A 56 10.67 -20.34 2.44
CA ASP A 56 9.81 -21.39 2.99
C ASP A 56 10.02 -21.63 4.49
N GLU A 57 11.04 -21.02 5.10
CA GLU A 57 11.30 -21.12 6.54
C GLU A 57 10.22 -20.40 7.34
N LYS A 58 9.58 -21.14 8.26
CA LYS A 58 8.43 -20.63 9.04
C LYS A 58 8.80 -19.45 9.93
N CYS A 59 10.04 -19.39 10.43
CA CYS A 59 10.50 -18.26 11.24
C CYS A 59 10.56 -16.97 10.41
N LEU A 60 11.10 -17.06 9.19
CA LEU A 60 11.17 -15.94 8.26
C LEU A 60 9.77 -15.50 7.81
N GLN A 61 8.89 -16.43 7.47
CA GLN A 61 7.51 -16.10 7.08
C GLN A 61 6.76 -15.37 8.21
N ARG A 62 6.93 -15.79 9.46
CA ARG A 62 6.36 -15.10 10.62
C ARG A 62 6.95 -13.71 10.80
N ALA A 63 8.27 -13.55 10.69
CA ALA A 63 8.92 -12.25 10.78
C ALA A 63 8.42 -11.29 9.70
N ILE A 64 8.27 -11.76 8.45
CA ILE A 64 7.71 -10.98 7.35
C ILE A 64 6.26 -10.59 7.64
N GLN A 65 5.43 -11.50 8.17
CA GLN A 65 4.05 -11.19 8.53
C GLN A 65 3.96 -10.10 9.60
N VAL A 66 4.74 -10.22 10.68
CA VAL A 66 4.81 -9.19 11.74
C VAL A 66 5.24 -7.85 11.15
N PHE A 67 6.27 -7.85 10.31
CA PHE A 67 6.76 -6.62 9.67
C PHE A 67 5.73 -5.99 8.73
N ASN A 68 4.97 -6.80 7.96
CA ASN A 68 3.86 -6.30 7.15
C ASN A 68 2.75 -5.68 8.00
N ASP A 69 2.40 -6.30 9.12
CA ASP A 69 1.38 -5.77 10.04
C ASP A 69 1.83 -4.43 10.66
N GLU A 70 3.11 -4.29 11.01
CA GLU A 70 3.70 -3.05 11.49
C GLU A 70 3.64 -1.94 10.42
N MET A 71 4.03 -2.25 9.18
CA MET A 71 3.98 -1.32 8.05
C MET A 71 2.56 -0.84 7.72
N CYS A 72 1.51 -1.57 8.13
CA CYS A 72 0.13 -1.10 7.98
C CYS A 72 -0.16 0.16 8.81
N SER A 73 0.60 0.39 9.88
CA SER A 73 0.49 1.54 10.79
C SER A 73 1.47 2.68 10.47
N TYR A 74 2.39 2.48 9.54
CA TYR A 74 3.42 3.48 9.22
C TYR A 74 2.82 4.75 8.61
N SER A 75 3.47 5.89 8.81
CA SER A 75 3.22 7.09 8.01
C SER A 75 4.20 7.15 6.84
N THR A 76 3.96 8.03 5.88
CA THR A 76 4.94 8.35 4.82
C THR A 76 6.34 8.67 5.41
N LEU A 77 6.40 9.37 6.55
CA LEU A 77 7.69 9.71 7.19
C LEU A 77 8.44 8.47 7.69
N ASN A 78 7.73 7.47 8.21
CA ASN A 78 8.36 6.23 8.66
C ASN A 78 9.00 5.47 7.48
N PHE A 79 8.36 5.50 6.30
CA PHE A 79 8.94 4.93 5.09
C PHE A 79 10.21 5.69 4.67
N ILE A 80 10.19 7.02 4.72
CA ILE A 80 11.38 7.84 4.43
C ILE A 80 12.54 7.47 5.37
N GLU A 81 12.30 7.42 6.69
CA GLU A 81 13.33 7.01 7.68
C GLU A 81 13.85 5.58 7.42
N THR A 82 12.95 4.68 7.00
CA THR A 82 13.33 3.33 6.60
C THR A 82 14.29 3.38 5.42
N TYR A 83 13.99 4.19 4.40
CA TYR A 83 14.82 4.27 3.20
C TYR A 83 16.19 4.93 3.42
N GLU A 84 16.28 5.93 4.31
CA GLU A 84 17.54 6.60 4.66
C GLU A 84 18.62 5.61 5.11
N ASN A 85 18.22 4.51 5.75
CA ASN A 85 19.11 3.50 6.31
C ASN A 85 19.21 2.23 5.47
N THR A 86 18.54 2.17 4.31
CA THR A 86 18.55 0.99 3.44
C THR A 86 19.47 1.18 2.23
N GLN A 87 20.19 0.12 1.88
CA GLN A 87 20.82 0.04 0.57
C GLN A 87 19.79 -0.48 -0.43
N PRO A 88 19.57 0.22 -1.55
CA PRO A 88 18.60 -0.24 -2.52
C PRO A 88 19.10 -1.50 -3.22
N LEU A 89 18.32 -2.57 -3.13
CA LEU A 89 18.58 -3.83 -3.82
C LEU A 89 17.93 -3.74 -5.20
N PHE A 90 18.66 -3.20 -6.18
CA PHE A 90 18.13 -3.02 -7.54
C PHE A 90 18.41 -4.22 -8.43
N ASP A 91 17.42 -4.58 -9.25
CA ASP A 91 17.52 -5.61 -10.29
C ASP A 91 18.23 -5.06 -11.55
N ALA A 92 19.34 -4.34 -11.36
CA ALA A 92 20.18 -3.84 -12.45
C ALA A 92 21.06 -5.01 -12.93
N PRO A 93 20.77 -5.66 -14.08
CA PRO A 93 21.41 -6.93 -14.45
C PRO A 93 22.91 -6.82 -14.66
N HIS A 94 23.42 -5.60 -14.85
CA HIS A 94 24.82 -5.29 -15.16
C HIS A 94 25.47 -4.32 -14.17
N GLY A 95 24.83 -4.03 -13.02
CA GLY A 95 25.43 -3.31 -11.90
C GLY A 95 25.63 -1.80 -12.09
N ASP A 96 25.49 -1.25 -13.30
CA ASP A 96 25.56 0.20 -13.52
C ASP A 96 24.16 0.83 -13.42
N LEU A 97 23.86 1.34 -12.24
CA LEU A 97 22.60 1.99 -11.91
C LEU A 97 22.36 3.27 -12.73
N THR A 98 23.45 3.95 -13.11
CA THR A 98 23.39 5.26 -13.77
C THR A 98 23.00 5.16 -15.24
N THR A 99 23.18 3.99 -15.84
CA THR A 99 22.83 3.73 -17.24
C THR A 99 21.48 3.04 -17.39
N PHE A 100 21.04 2.28 -16.38
CA PHE A 100 19.79 1.53 -16.44
C PHE A 100 18.58 2.31 -15.92
N TYR A 101 18.77 3.17 -14.92
CA TYR A 101 17.69 3.96 -14.33
C TYR A 101 17.85 5.45 -14.63
N LYS A 102 16.72 6.15 -14.74
CA LYS A 102 16.72 7.61 -14.66
C LYS A 102 17.10 8.04 -13.25
N ASP A 103 17.77 9.18 -13.14
CA ASP A 103 17.99 9.85 -11.88
C ASP A 103 16.65 10.32 -11.26
N ALA A 104 16.66 10.53 -9.95
CA ALA A 104 15.45 10.92 -9.21
C ALA A 104 14.84 12.24 -9.71
N PRO A 105 15.61 13.32 -9.97
CA PRO A 105 15.08 14.55 -10.57
C PRO A 105 14.40 14.31 -11.92
N ALA A 106 15.07 13.64 -12.87
CA ALA A 106 14.47 13.38 -14.17
C ALA A 106 13.22 12.48 -14.10
N SER A 107 13.18 11.57 -13.13
CA SER A 107 12.00 10.74 -12.87
C SER A 107 10.83 11.57 -12.33
N PHE A 108 11.11 12.51 -11.42
CA PHE A 108 10.12 13.44 -10.89
C PHE A 108 9.56 14.35 -11.98
N ASP A 109 10.41 14.94 -12.81
CA ASP A 109 10.00 15.80 -13.92
C ASP A 109 9.08 15.05 -14.90
N ALA A 110 9.40 13.79 -15.23
CA ALA A 110 8.55 12.96 -16.08
C ALA A 110 7.17 12.66 -15.45
N MET A 111 7.08 12.50 -14.13
CA MET A 111 5.80 12.32 -13.45
C MET A 111 4.95 13.60 -13.48
N ILE A 112 5.58 14.76 -13.27
CA ILE A 112 4.90 16.05 -13.34
C ILE A 112 4.40 16.32 -14.76
N GLU A 113 5.21 16.05 -15.79
CA GLU A 113 4.82 16.16 -17.19
C GLU A 113 3.62 15.26 -17.50
N LEU A 114 3.64 14.00 -17.04
CA LEU A 114 2.53 13.07 -17.21
C LEU A 114 1.25 13.58 -16.56
N LEU A 115 1.31 14.07 -15.33
CA LEU A 115 0.13 14.60 -14.63
C LEU A 115 -0.40 15.84 -15.34
N ASN A 116 0.45 16.80 -15.67
CA ASN A 116 0.03 17.99 -16.43
C ASN A 116 -0.62 17.60 -17.76
N PHE A 117 -0.10 16.59 -18.46
CA PHE A 117 -0.73 16.08 -19.68
C PHE A 117 -2.13 15.46 -19.41
N GLN A 118 -2.29 14.63 -18.37
CA GLN A 118 -3.55 13.98 -18.03
C GLN A 118 -4.66 14.94 -17.55
N PHE A 119 -4.26 16.06 -16.96
CA PHE A 119 -5.11 17.11 -16.41
C PHE A 119 -5.13 18.39 -17.27
N HIS A 120 -4.69 18.30 -18.53
CA HIS A 120 -4.74 19.41 -19.49
C HIS A 120 -4.03 20.70 -19.02
N GLY A 121 -3.00 20.57 -18.19
CA GLY A 121 -2.23 21.68 -17.62
C GLY A 121 -2.93 22.43 -16.48
N ILE A 122 -4.05 21.91 -15.97
CA ILE A 122 -4.81 22.54 -14.88
C ILE A 122 -4.15 22.16 -13.55
N HIS A 123 -3.31 23.04 -13.03
CA HIS A 123 -2.53 22.81 -11.82
C HIS A 123 -3.40 22.53 -10.58
N GLU A 124 -4.55 23.18 -10.45
CA GLU A 124 -5.47 22.99 -9.33
C GLU A 124 -6.01 21.56 -9.29
N GLU A 125 -6.31 20.96 -10.45
CA GLU A 125 -6.79 19.58 -10.54
C GLU A 125 -5.68 18.58 -10.21
N VAL A 126 -4.44 18.84 -10.65
CA VAL A 126 -3.27 18.03 -10.28
C VAL A 126 -3.05 18.07 -8.77
N SER A 127 -3.06 19.25 -8.15
CA SER A 127 -2.90 19.39 -6.70
C SER A 127 -4.04 18.72 -5.94
N ALA A 128 -5.29 18.87 -6.39
CA ALA A 128 -6.44 18.19 -5.78
C ALA A 128 -6.29 16.66 -5.86
N PHE A 129 -5.90 16.13 -7.02
CA PHE A 129 -5.66 14.69 -7.20
C PHE A 129 -4.59 14.15 -6.26
N ILE A 130 -3.43 14.81 -6.19
CA ILE A 130 -2.31 14.41 -5.31
C ILE A 130 -2.72 14.49 -3.84
N ASN A 131 -3.44 15.53 -3.42
CA ASN A 131 -3.91 15.65 -2.04
C ASN A 131 -4.90 14.55 -1.65
N ILE A 132 -5.80 14.15 -2.56
CA ILE A 132 -6.73 13.03 -2.30
C ILE A 132 -5.95 11.72 -2.22
N LEU A 133 -5.01 11.48 -3.15
CA LEU A 133 -4.17 10.28 -3.13
C LEU A 133 -3.37 10.18 -1.83
N TYR A 134 -2.70 11.27 -1.43
CA TYR A 134 -1.94 11.33 -0.19
C TYR A 134 -2.84 11.07 1.02
N SER A 135 -3.98 11.75 1.11
CA SER A 135 -4.93 11.57 2.21
C SER A 135 -5.48 10.15 2.30
N LEU A 136 -5.68 9.49 1.16
CA LEU A 136 -6.13 8.10 1.11
C LEU A 136 -5.04 7.13 1.57
N VAL A 137 -3.80 7.31 1.11
CA VAL A 137 -2.69 6.42 1.48
C VAL A 137 -2.27 6.60 2.94
N GLU A 138 -2.38 7.82 3.48
CA GLU A 138 -2.19 8.10 4.90
C GLU A 138 -3.40 7.74 5.77
N LYS A 139 -4.49 7.23 5.17
CA LYS A 139 -5.74 6.88 5.87
C LYS A 139 -6.31 8.05 6.69
N ALA A 140 -6.06 9.29 6.23
CA ALA A 140 -6.49 10.51 6.89
C ALA A 140 -7.98 10.81 6.64
N ILE A 141 -8.58 10.17 5.63
CA ILE A 141 -9.99 10.28 5.29
C ILE A 141 -10.67 8.91 5.42
N PRO A 142 -11.98 8.86 5.73
CA PRO A 142 -12.74 7.61 5.81
C PRO A 142 -13.00 6.96 4.44
N LYS A 143 -12.62 7.63 3.34
CA LYS A 143 -12.68 7.06 1.99
C LYS A 143 -11.52 6.08 1.81
N ASN A 144 -11.84 4.81 1.64
CA ASN A 144 -10.84 3.73 1.58
C ASN A 144 -10.45 3.33 0.14
N CYS A 145 -11.05 3.94 -0.87
CA CYS A 145 -10.87 3.55 -2.26
C CYS A 145 -10.85 4.76 -3.20
N MET A 146 -10.01 4.68 -4.24
CA MET A 146 -9.94 5.63 -5.35
C MET A 146 -9.99 4.84 -6.66
N GLU A 147 -10.98 5.14 -7.49
CA GLU A 147 -11.12 4.55 -8.83
C GLU A 147 -10.41 5.42 -9.88
N ILE A 148 -9.57 4.79 -10.70
CA ILE A 148 -8.80 5.47 -11.75
C ILE A 148 -9.23 4.93 -13.12
N VAL A 149 -10.02 5.74 -13.83
CA VAL A 149 -10.50 5.39 -15.18
C VAL A 149 -9.77 6.22 -16.23
N SER A 150 -9.09 5.53 -17.14
CA SER A 150 -8.43 6.13 -18.30
C SER A 150 -8.28 5.10 -19.42
N PRO A 151 -8.02 5.54 -20.68
CA PRO A 151 -7.71 4.64 -21.78
C PRO A 151 -6.50 3.71 -21.49
N ALA A 152 -6.37 2.65 -22.28
CA ALA A 152 -5.16 1.83 -22.28
C ALA A 152 -3.94 2.71 -22.60
N SER A 153 -2.79 2.39 -21.99
CA SER A 153 -1.52 3.11 -22.18
C SER A 153 -1.52 4.59 -21.79
N ALA A 154 -2.50 5.08 -21.03
CA ALA A 154 -2.52 6.45 -20.50
C ALA A 154 -1.52 6.71 -19.34
N GLY A 155 -0.52 5.85 -19.14
CA GLY A 155 0.50 6.05 -18.10
C GLY A 155 0.09 5.67 -16.67
N LYS A 156 -1.03 4.95 -16.45
CA LYS A 156 -1.44 4.52 -15.10
C LYS A 156 -0.35 3.76 -14.34
N LYS A 157 0.25 2.75 -14.99
CA LYS A 157 1.35 1.96 -14.42
C LYS A 157 2.60 2.81 -14.16
N LEU A 158 2.93 3.68 -15.12
CA LEU A 158 4.08 4.59 -15.00
C LEU A 158 3.98 5.50 -13.75
N PHE A 159 2.77 5.90 -13.36
CA PHE A 159 2.53 6.70 -12.17
C PHE A 159 2.37 5.88 -10.88
N PHE A 160 1.53 4.82 -10.90
CA PHE A 160 1.20 4.09 -9.69
C PHE A 160 2.26 3.05 -9.28
N ASP A 161 3.00 2.46 -10.21
CA ASP A 161 4.02 1.45 -9.87
C ASP A 161 5.12 2.05 -8.96
N PRO A 162 5.65 3.27 -9.21
CA PRO A 162 6.57 3.92 -8.28
C PRO A 162 5.95 4.23 -6.91
N VAL A 163 4.70 4.71 -6.89
CA VAL A 163 3.98 5.01 -5.62
C VAL A 163 3.82 3.75 -4.79
N LEU A 164 3.35 2.65 -5.40
CA LEU A 164 3.17 1.36 -4.72
C LEU A 164 4.50 0.75 -4.27
N SER A 165 5.54 0.90 -5.08
CA SER A 165 6.90 0.45 -4.74
C SER A 165 7.45 1.22 -3.55
N PHE A 166 7.18 2.53 -3.45
CA PHE A 166 7.58 3.36 -2.31
C PHE A 166 6.92 2.92 -0.99
N TYR A 167 5.72 2.35 -1.00
CA TYR A 167 5.11 1.85 0.24
C TYR A 167 5.48 0.41 0.56
N ILE A 168 6.10 -0.35 -0.36
CA ILE A 168 6.49 -1.78 -0.32
C ILE A 168 5.34 -2.74 0.03
N ASN A 169 4.63 -2.50 1.12
CA ASN A 169 3.52 -3.25 1.65
C ASN A 169 2.20 -2.95 0.90
N HIS A 170 2.13 -3.35 -0.36
CA HIS A 170 0.90 -3.40 -1.12
C HIS A 170 0.50 -4.84 -1.45
N GLY A 171 -0.79 -5.07 -1.68
CA GLY A 171 -1.34 -6.35 -2.13
C GLY A 171 -2.21 -6.19 -3.36
N THR A 172 -2.33 -7.27 -4.13
CA THR A 172 -3.17 -7.29 -5.34
C THR A 172 -4.46 -8.05 -5.09
N ILE A 173 -5.59 -7.40 -5.34
CA ILE A 173 -6.90 -8.06 -5.41
C ILE A 173 -7.02 -8.75 -6.76
N ARG A 174 -7.32 -10.04 -6.75
CA ARG A 174 -7.64 -10.79 -7.97
C ARG A 174 -9.15 -10.76 -8.24
N ASN A 175 -9.52 -11.04 -9.49
CA ASN A 175 -10.91 -11.03 -9.91
C ASN A 175 -11.72 -12.14 -9.23
N PHE A 176 -12.93 -11.79 -8.80
CA PHE A 176 -13.85 -12.70 -8.12
C PHE A 176 -14.67 -13.47 -9.16
N ASN A 177 -14.02 -14.47 -9.77
CA ASN A 177 -14.64 -15.37 -10.74
C ASN A 177 -14.56 -16.82 -10.26
N ARG A 178 -15.37 -17.70 -10.84
CA ARG A 178 -15.39 -19.14 -10.55
C ARG A 178 -14.04 -19.86 -10.68
N TYR A 179 -13.07 -19.26 -11.37
CA TYR A 179 -11.74 -19.84 -11.60
C TYR A 179 -10.71 -19.43 -10.53
N THR A 180 -11.05 -18.47 -9.66
CA THR A 180 -10.15 -17.91 -8.66
C THR A 180 -10.62 -18.30 -7.27
N SER A 181 -10.01 -19.33 -6.69
CA SER A 181 -10.43 -19.88 -5.40
C SER A 181 -10.16 -18.94 -4.21
N PHE A 182 -9.16 -18.05 -4.30
CA PHE A 182 -8.78 -17.14 -3.20
C PHE A 182 -8.37 -15.76 -3.73
N PRO A 183 -9.34 -14.91 -4.11
CA PRO A 183 -9.05 -13.61 -4.72
C PRO A 183 -8.39 -12.60 -3.77
N LEU A 184 -8.52 -12.82 -2.46
CA LEU A 184 -8.03 -11.95 -1.39
C LEU A 184 -6.79 -12.49 -0.66
N GLN A 185 -6.17 -13.57 -1.16
CA GLN A 185 -5.04 -14.20 -0.44
C GLN A 185 -3.86 -13.24 -0.21
N ASP A 186 -3.61 -12.32 -1.14
CA ASP A 186 -2.51 -11.36 -1.07
C ASP A 186 -2.90 -10.04 -0.39
N THR A 187 -4.13 -9.89 0.11
CA THR A 187 -4.60 -8.62 0.71
C THR A 187 -4.42 -8.56 2.23
N VAL A 188 -4.06 -9.68 2.85
CA VAL A 188 -3.93 -9.79 4.31
C VAL A 188 -2.64 -9.09 4.78
N GLY A 189 -2.75 -8.23 5.80
CA GLY A 189 -1.59 -7.50 6.36
C GLY A 189 -1.02 -6.45 5.41
N ARG A 190 -1.82 -5.98 4.43
CA ARG A 190 -1.37 -5.02 3.42
C ARG A 190 -1.88 -3.62 3.70
N ARG A 191 -1.01 -2.63 3.48
CA ARG A 191 -1.34 -1.22 3.65
C ARG A 191 -2.21 -0.70 2.51
N ILE A 192 -1.82 -1.00 1.28
CA ILE A 192 -2.48 -0.54 0.06
C ILE A 192 -2.95 -1.75 -0.74
N LEU A 193 -4.20 -1.72 -1.21
CA LEU A 193 -4.76 -2.76 -2.06
C LEU A 193 -4.96 -2.21 -3.47
N VAL A 194 -4.49 -2.97 -4.46
CA VAL A 194 -4.61 -2.61 -5.86
C VAL A 194 -5.50 -3.63 -6.55
N TRP A 195 -6.50 -3.15 -7.26
CA TRP A 195 -7.35 -3.99 -8.09
C TRP A 195 -7.28 -3.54 -9.54
N ASN A 196 -6.39 -4.19 -10.30
CA ASN A 196 -6.24 -3.91 -11.71
C ASN A 196 -7.35 -4.61 -12.51
N GLU A 197 -8.02 -3.84 -13.38
CA GLU A 197 -9.12 -4.34 -14.24
C GLU A 197 -10.19 -5.12 -13.46
N PRO A 198 -10.88 -4.46 -12.51
CA PRO A 198 -11.77 -5.12 -11.58
C PRO A 198 -12.90 -5.85 -12.31
N ASN A 199 -13.01 -7.15 -12.04
CA ASN A 199 -14.07 -8.01 -12.52
C ASN A 199 -14.55 -8.92 -11.37
N TYR A 200 -15.85 -8.95 -11.14
CA TYR A 200 -16.45 -9.77 -10.10
C TYR A 200 -17.82 -10.28 -10.53
N GLU A 201 -18.15 -11.50 -10.10
CA GLU A 201 -19.49 -12.06 -10.23
C GLU A 201 -20.44 -11.42 -9.21
N SER A 202 -21.74 -11.38 -9.52
CA SER A 202 -22.76 -10.77 -8.65
C SER A 202 -22.79 -11.37 -7.23
N SER A 203 -22.40 -12.64 -7.09
CA SER A 203 -22.25 -13.34 -5.81
C SER A 203 -21.19 -12.74 -4.88
N ALA A 204 -20.21 -12.01 -5.42
CA ALA A 204 -19.12 -11.40 -4.67
C ALA A 204 -19.37 -9.94 -4.30
N PHE A 205 -20.55 -9.38 -4.64
CA PHE A 205 -20.85 -7.95 -4.47
C PHE A 205 -20.71 -7.47 -3.01
N ASP A 206 -21.24 -8.24 -2.05
CA ASP A 206 -21.18 -7.87 -0.63
C ASP A 206 -19.74 -7.83 -0.10
N THR A 207 -18.90 -8.77 -0.57
CA THR A 207 -17.47 -8.79 -0.24
C THR A 207 -16.75 -7.57 -0.82
N VAL A 208 -17.02 -7.24 -2.09
CA VAL A 208 -16.42 -6.09 -2.76
C VAL A 208 -16.76 -4.77 -2.06
N LYS A 209 -18.02 -4.62 -1.61
CA LYS A 209 -18.50 -3.44 -0.88
C LYS A 209 -17.78 -3.21 0.45
N THR A 210 -17.16 -4.24 1.03
CA THR A 210 -16.42 -4.07 2.29
C THR A 210 -15.11 -3.28 2.07
N PHE A 211 -14.51 -3.38 0.89
CA PHE A 211 -13.29 -2.64 0.53
C PHE A 211 -13.60 -1.35 -0.25
N TRP A 212 -14.70 -1.34 -1.00
CA TRP A 212 -15.22 -0.16 -1.69
C TRP A 212 -16.29 0.49 -0.82
N VAL A 213 -15.95 1.58 -0.14
CA VAL A 213 -16.97 2.42 0.51
C VAL A 213 -17.85 3.02 -0.59
N VAL A 214 -18.96 2.36 -0.90
CA VAL A 214 -20.06 2.92 -1.69
C VAL A 214 -20.83 3.83 -0.72
N THR A 215 -20.44 5.09 -0.66
CA THR A 215 -21.29 6.18 -0.16
C THR A 215 -21.83 6.95 -1.35
#